data_AF-A0A1Q8ZLH2-F1
#
_entry.id   AF-A0A1Q8ZLH2-F1
#
_cell.length_a   1.000
_cell.length_b   1.000
_cell.length_c   1.000
_cell.angle_alpha   90.00
_cell.angle_beta   90.00
_cell.angle_gamma   90.00
#
_symmetry.space_group_name_H-M   'P 1'
#
loop_
_entity.id
_entity.type
_entity.pdbx_description
1 polymer ?
#
loop_
_entity_poly.entity_id
_entity_poly.type
_entity_poly.pdbx_seq_one_letter_code
_entity_poly.pdbx_strand_id
1 'polypeptide(L)' 'MENISSIQSYKISSMAEADEYLSELLSQERYRSLDEIERRAAVYIVDRDIAEYFLNKGRELLSERTAI' A
#
# COMPACT_ATOMS: atom_id res chain seq x y z
N MET A 1 -30.21 -21.15 5.86
CA MET A 1 -28.96 -20.83 6.59
C MET A 1 -28.02 -20.22 5.56
N GLU A 2 -27.97 -18.90 5.50
CA GLU A 2 -27.06 -18.19 4.61
C GLU A 2 -25.65 -18.32 5.17
N ASN A 3 -24.77 -18.94 4.38
CA ASN A 3 -23.35 -19.06 4.69
C ASN A 3 -22.74 -17.69 4.39
N ILE A 4 -22.71 -16.80 5.39
CA ILE A 4 -22.00 -15.52 5.30
C ILE A 4 -20.51 -15.89 5.34
N SER A 5 -19.96 -16.29 4.19
CA SER A 5 -18.53 -16.39 3.97
C SER A 5 -17.94 -15.05 4.39
N SER A 6 -17.25 -15.04 5.53
CA SER A 6 -16.58 -13.85 6.05
C SER A 6 -15.79 -13.22 4.90
N ILE A 7 -16.21 -12.04 4.45
CA ILE A 7 -15.54 -11.31 3.36
C ILE A 7 -14.16 -10.99 3.92
N GLN A 8 -13.18 -11.84 3.64
CA GLN A 8 -11.80 -11.56 4.01
C GLN A 8 -11.44 -10.27 3.30
N SER A 9 -11.33 -9.20 4.08
CA SER A 9 -10.86 -7.93 3.58
C SER A 9 -9.46 -8.19 3.07
N TYR A 10 -9.20 -7.89 1.80
CA TYR A 10 -7.87 -8.06 1.20
C TYR A 10 -6.79 -7.46 2.11
N LYS A 11 -5.74 -8.24 2.38
CA LYS A 11 -4.57 -7.81 3.15
C LYS A 11 -3.31 -8.12 2.34
N ILE A 12 -2.41 -7.15 2.30
CA ILE A 12 -1.07 -7.32 1.75
C ILE A 12 -0.26 -8.11 2.77
N SER A 13 0.33 -9.20 2.31
CA SER A 13 0.98 -10.24 3.12
C SER A 13 2.41 -10.53 2.71
N SER A 14 2.89 -9.87 1.65
CA SER A 14 4.28 -9.96 1.20
C SER A 14 4.82 -8.62 0.70
N MET A 15 6.15 -8.49 0.67
CA MET A 15 6.81 -7.32 0.08
C MET A 15 6.53 -7.20 -1.43
N ALA A 16 6.37 -8.33 -2.14
CA ALA A 16 6.03 -8.33 -3.56
C ALA A 16 4.62 -7.73 -3.81
N GLU A 17 3.63 -8.13 -3.02
CA GLU A 17 2.28 -7.53 -3.09
C GLU A 17 2.31 -6.04 -2.72
N ALA A 18 3.15 -5.65 -1.76
CA ALA A 18 3.36 -4.25 -1.40
C ALA A 18 3.92 -3.42 -2.57
N ASP A 19 4.91 -3.96 -3.30
CA ASP A 19 5.49 -3.32 -4.48
C ASP A 19 4.47 -3.16 -5.62
N GLU A 20 3.73 -4.22 -5.94
CA GLU A 20 2.67 -4.21 -6.95
C GLU A 20 1.62 -3.15 -6.60
N TYR A 21 1.16 -3.15 -5.35
CA TYR A 21 0.18 -2.19 -4.86
C TYR A 21 0.69 -0.75 -4.92
N LEU A 22 1.94 -0.48 -4.51
CA LEU A 22 2.54 0.85 -4.57
C LEU A 22 2.65 1.35 -6.01
N SER A 23 3.07 0.49 -6.94
CA SER A 23 3.17 0.82 -8.35
C SER A 23 1.79 1.22 -8.92
N GLU A 24 0.76 0.43 -8.64
CA GLU A 24 -0.61 0.74 -9.07
C GLU A 24 -1.16 2.00 -8.40
N LEU A 25 -0.96 2.17 -7.09
CA LEU A 25 -1.41 3.33 -6.32
C LEU A 25 -0.79 4.60 -6.89
N LEU A 26 0.53 4.61 -7.05
CA LEU A 26 1.28 5.77 -7.52
C LEU A 26 1.19 5.97 -9.04
N SER A 27 0.66 5.02 -9.80
CA SER A 27 0.29 5.27 -11.20
C SER A 27 -0.84 6.30 -11.30
N GLN A 28 -1.72 6.36 -10.30
CA GLN A 28 -2.87 7.26 -10.26
C GLN A 28 -2.50 8.59 -9.60
N GLU A 29 -2.47 9.67 -10.38
CA GLU A 29 -2.03 11.01 -9.93
C GLU A 29 -2.73 11.47 -8.64
N ARG A 30 -4.03 11.25 -8.52
CA ARG A 30 -4.84 11.57 -7.33
C ARG A 30 -4.39 10.89 -6.03
N TYR A 31 -3.61 9.82 -6.11
CA TYR A 31 -3.13 9.03 -4.97
C TYR A 31 -1.64 9.19 -4.72
N ARG A 32 -0.94 10.02 -5.50
CA ARG A 32 0.51 10.28 -5.36
C ARG A 32 0.80 11.23 -4.20
N SER A 33 0.57 10.78 -2.98
CA SER A 33 0.86 11.54 -1.76
C SER A 33 1.30 10.63 -0.63
N LEU A 34 2.09 11.18 0.29
CA LEU A 34 2.51 10.45 1.50
C LEU A 34 1.31 10.08 2.37
N ASP A 35 0.34 10.98 2.51
CA ASP A 35 -0.88 10.74 3.30
C ASP A 35 -1.66 9.51 2.81
N GLU A 36 -1.76 9.33 1.48
CA GLU A 36 -2.46 8.19 0.91
C GLU A 36 -1.66 6.89 1.13
N ILE A 37 -0.33 6.92 0.97
CA ILE A 37 0.53 5.76 1.27
C ILE A 37 0.36 5.33 2.74
N GLU A 38 0.38 6.29 3.67
CA GLU A 38 0.19 6.02 5.10
C GLU A 38 -1.20 5.46 5.42
N ARG A 39 -2.25 6.01 4.80
CA ARG A 39 -3.61 5.47 4.92
C ARG A 39 -3.69 4.04 4.41
N ARG A 40 -3.09 3.73 3.25
CA ARG A 40 -3.16 2.39 2.65
C ARG A 40 -2.39 1.36 3.49
N ALA A 41 -1.22 1.73 4.02
CA ALA A 41 -0.47 0.87 4.92
C ALA A 41 -1.31 0.47 6.15
N ALA A 42 -1.97 1.44 6.80
CA ALA A 42 -2.80 1.20 7.97
C ALA A 42 -4.04 0.33 7.70
N VAL A 43 -4.60 0.40 6.48
CA VAL A 43 -5.82 -0.36 6.11
C VAL A 43 -5.49 -1.76 5.62
N TYR A 44 -4.46 -1.92 4.80
CA TYR A 44 -4.23 -3.15 4.04
C TYR A 44 -3.10 -4.01 4.59
N ILE A 45 -2.25 -3.49 5.48
CA ILE A 45 -1.07 -4.21 5.97
C ILE A 45 -1.22 -4.42 7.48
N VAL A 46 -1.13 -5.69 7.91
CA VAL A 46 -1.16 -6.06 9.34
C VAL A 46 0.25 -6.27 9.86
N ASP A 47 1.12 -6.84 9.03
CA ASP A 47 2.50 -7.11 9.39
C ASP A 47 3.31 -5.81 9.46
N ARG A 48 4.03 -5.62 10.58
CA ARG A 48 4.76 -4.39 10.85
C ARG A 48 5.94 -4.21 9.89
N ASP A 49 6.67 -5.27 9.57
CA ASP A 49 7.87 -5.17 8.75
C ASP A 49 7.49 -4.85 7.30
N ILE A 50 6.38 -5.44 6.83
CA ILE A 50 5.80 -5.11 5.52
C ILE A 50 5.27 -3.67 5.51
N ALA A 51 4.66 -3.19 6.59
CA ALA A 51 4.17 -1.81 6.67
C ALA A 51 5.34 -0.80 6.65
N GLU A 52 6.39 -1.04 7.42
CA GLU A 52 7.60 -0.21 7.41
C GLU A 52 8.27 -0.22 6.03
N TYR A 53 8.35 -1.39 5.38
CA TYR A 53 8.83 -1.52 4.00
C TYR A 53 8.00 -0.68 3.02
N PHE A 54 6.67 -0.83 3.06
CA PHE A 54 5.73 -0.12 2.18
C PHE A 54 5.86 1.40 2.33
N LEU A 55 5.94 1.90 3.56
CA LEU A 55 6.11 3.33 3.84
C LEU A 55 7.44 3.88 3.32
N ASN A 56 8.54 3.15 3.56
CA ASN A 56 9.87 3.57 3.11
C ASN A 56 9.97 3.57 1.58
N LYS A 57 9.49 2.49 0.94
CA LYS A 57 9.53 2.37 -0.52
C LYS A 57 8.64 3.41 -1.18
N GLY A 58 7.45 3.65 -0.63
CA GLY A 58 6.54 4.69 -1.11
C GLY A 58 7.14 6.10 -1.04
N ARG A 59 7.86 6.42 0.05
CA ARG A 59 8.59 7.70 0.22
C ARG A 59 9.70 7.88 -0.82
N GLU A 60 10.48 6.83 -1.07
CA GLU A 60 11.54 6.81 -2.10
C GLU A 60 10.93 7.11 -3.48
N LEU A 61 9.90 6.37 -3.88
CA LEU A 61 9.26 6.51 -5.20
C LEU A 61 8.64 7.90 -5.43
N LEU A 62 8.07 8.53 -4.39
CA LEU A 62 7.55 9.90 -4.50
C LEU A 62 8.69 10.93 -4.62
N SER A 63 9.79 10.72 -3.91
CA SER A 63 10.94 11.63 -3.92
C SER A 63 11.65 11.60 -5.27
N GLU A 64 11.89 10.42 -5.83
CA GLU A 64 12.48 10.24 -7.16
C GLU A 64 11.64 10.89 -8.27
N ARG A 65 10.31 10.85 -8.15
CA ARG A 65 9.40 11.48 -9.11
C ARG A 65 9.34 13.00 -9.03
N THR A 66 9.66 13.57 -7.87
CA THR A 66 9.61 15.03 -7.64
C THR A 66 10.95 15.70 -7.95
N ALA A 67 12.03 14.92 -8.07
CA ALA A 67 13.35 15.40 -8.49
C ALA A 67 13.39 15.63 -10.01
N ILE A 68 12.68 16.66 -10.49
CA ILE A 68 12.76 17.18 -11.86
C ILE A 68 12.59 18.70 -11.87
#